data_AF-A0A953DLM3-F1
#
_entry.id   AF-A0A953DLM3-F1
#
_cell.length_a   1.000
_cell.length_b   1.000
_cell.length_c   1.000
_cell.angle_alpha   90.00
_cell.angle_beta   90.00
_cell.angle_gamma   90.00
#
_symmetry.space_group_name_H-M   'P 1'
#
loop_
_entity.id
_entity.type
_entity.pdbx_description
1 polymer ?
#
loop_
_entity_poly.entity_id
_entity_poly.type
_entity_poly.pdbx_seq_one_letter_code
_entity_poly.pdbx_strand_id
1 'polypeptide(L)'
;MSRDRLRVMFLPGALSSLLILALGIWGLGLGLVMPALRGEPAHAASPVTLSVSGMTATISNGIFTIKFNSSGTGYSLVWQGKELIGPAKGFYSSINGGTGFSPTQLTVVTNTASMVDIAYISSWGELHYVVRSGVSGLYSYFLATGIGTVGEFRTLYRVDGSIFRTGYNGVETAIAFPTLSQIQSATELQDSTYQLSDGTIYTKYDAATYLMSQDLLHGVYGNSYGVWLISPSHEYNNGGPLKQDLTVHVDSSTGDAVVLNMLISAHFGTPQVTIPNGKLFG
;
A
#
# COMPACT_ATOMS: atom_id res chain seq x y z
N MET A 1 29.46 8.27 43.77
CA MET A 1 28.32 9.05 43.25
C MET A 1 27.46 8.14 42.39
N SER A 2 26.61 7.31 43.02
CA SER A 2 25.61 6.52 42.31
C SER A 2 24.41 7.41 42.01
N ARG A 3 23.93 7.37 40.78
CA ARG A 3 22.67 8.00 40.37
C ARG A 3 21.67 6.88 40.12
N ASP A 4 20.77 6.70 41.08
CA ASP A 4 19.60 5.84 40.94
C ASP A 4 18.72 6.39 39.82
N ARG A 5 18.49 5.59 38.77
CA ARG A 5 17.50 5.87 37.73
C ARG A 5 16.26 5.04 38.05
N LEU A 6 15.20 5.72 38.50
CA LEU A 6 13.87 5.14 38.59
C LEU A 6 13.40 4.73 37.18
N ARG A 7 13.03 3.46 37.02
CA ARG A 7 12.27 2.96 35.87
C ARG A 7 10.80 2.96 36.26
N VAL A 8 9.96 3.68 35.52
CA VAL A 8 8.49 3.58 35.62
C VAL A 8 8.01 2.68 34.51
N MET A 9 7.41 1.56 34.92
CA MET A 9 6.79 0.54 34.08
C MET A 9 5.29 0.88 34.00
N PHE A 10 4.75 1.08 32.79
CA PHE A 10 3.31 1.20 32.58
C PHE A 10 2.72 -0.17 32.30
N LEU A 11 1.82 -0.64 33.16
CA LEU A 11 0.91 -1.75 32.92
C LEU A 11 -0.46 -1.20 32.50
N PRO A 12 -1.18 -1.84 31.56
CA PRO A 12 -2.45 -1.35 31.07
C PRO A 12 -3.62 -1.86 31.92
N GLY A 13 -4.59 -0.99 32.16
CA GLY A 13 -5.95 -1.38 32.55
C GLY A 13 -6.43 -0.79 33.87
N ALA A 14 -7.33 0.18 33.79
CA ALA A 14 -8.55 0.26 34.61
C ALA A 14 -9.36 1.49 34.20
N LEU A 15 -10.66 1.26 33.97
CA LEU A 15 -11.67 2.27 33.70
C LEU A 15 -11.65 3.36 34.78
N SER A 16 -11.64 4.63 34.36
CA SER A 16 -11.80 5.77 35.27
C SER A 16 -13.29 6.11 35.38
N SER A 17 -13.94 5.62 36.43
CA SER A 17 -15.21 6.15 36.92
C SER A 17 -14.94 7.47 37.64
N LEU A 18 -15.56 8.56 37.16
CA LEU A 18 -15.43 9.90 37.73
C LEU A 18 -16.25 9.99 39.04
N LEU A 19 -15.57 10.05 40.18
CA LEU A 19 -16.18 10.32 41.49
C LEU A 19 -16.11 11.83 41.74
N ILE A 20 -17.25 12.52 41.74
CA ILE A 20 -17.33 13.94 42.11
C ILE A 20 -17.52 14.03 43.63
N LEU A 21 -16.47 14.46 44.34
CA LEU A 21 -16.58 14.91 45.73
C LEU A 21 -17.10 16.36 45.73
N ALA A 22 -18.31 16.56 46.23
CA ALA A 22 -18.85 17.89 46.50
C ALA A 22 -18.39 18.37 47.89
N LEU A 23 -17.50 19.37 47.92
CA LEU A 23 -17.25 20.21 49.10
C LEU A 23 -17.97 21.54 48.87
N GLY A 24 -18.92 21.85 49.75
CA GLY A 24 -19.73 23.06 49.69
C GLY A 24 -18.96 24.31 50.10
N ILE A 25 -19.07 25.35 49.26
CA ILE A 25 -18.80 26.73 49.64
C ILE A 25 -19.90 27.60 49.00
N TRP A 26 -20.55 28.40 49.84
CA TRP A 26 -21.52 29.43 49.44
C TRP A 26 -20.82 30.58 48.72
N GLY A 27 -21.32 31.00 47.55
CA GLY A 27 -20.92 32.29 46.95
C GLY A 27 -21.19 32.41 45.46
N LEU A 28 -22.18 33.24 45.12
CA LEU A 28 -22.42 33.89 43.82
C LEU A 28 -22.66 32.98 42.61
N GLY A 29 -23.93 32.87 42.22
CA GLY A 29 -24.35 32.24 40.97
C GLY A 29 -23.80 32.98 39.74
N LEU A 30 -22.80 32.39 39.10
CA LEU A 30 -22.62 32.48 37.66
C LEU A 30 -23.18 31.19 37.06
N GLY A 31 -24.35 31.28 36.43
CA GLY A 31 -24.85 30.22 35.57
C GLY A 31 -23.94 30.11 34.36
N LEU A 32 -22.91 29.27 34.44
CA LEU A 32 -22.11 28.89 33.28
C LEU A 32 -22.99 27.97 32.43
N VAL A 33 -23.71 28.56 31.48
CA VAL A 33 -24.29 27.81 30.37
C VAL A 33 -23.10 27.26 29.59
N MET A 34 -22.70 26.03 29.89
CA MET A 34 -21.81 25.29 29.01
C MET A 34 -22.55 25.18 27.67
N PRO A 35 -22.02 25.74 26.58
CA PRO A 35 -22.55 25.41 25.27
C PRO A 35 -22.42 23.91 25.16
N ALA A 36 -23.54 23.21 24.99
CA ALA A 36 -23.48 21.85 24.50
C ALA A 36 -22.63 21.94 23.22
N LEU A 37 -21.42 21.37 23.24
CA LEU A 37 -20.68 21.05 22.04
C LEU A 37 -21.61 20.13 21.25
N ARG A 38 -22.43 20.71 20.38
CA ARG A 38 -23.07 19.98 19.31
C ARG A 38 -21.89 19.47 18.51
N GLY A 39 -21.52 18.20 18.73
CA GLY A 39 -20.67 17.50 17.80
C GLY A 39 -21.30 17.72 16.43
N GLU A 40 -20.51 18.21 15.47
CA GLU A 40 -20.95 18.20 14.10
C GLU A 40 -21.42 16.78 13.79
N PRO A 41 -22.57 16.62 13.10
CA PRO A 41 -22.98 15.29 12.68
C PRO A 41 -21.80 14.67 11.95
N ALA A 42 -21.39 13.47 12.36
CA ALA A 42 -20.37 12.71 11.67
C ALA A 42 -20.74 12.73 10.18
N HIS A 43 -19.92 13.40 9.37
CA HIS A 43 -20.21 13.59 7.96
C HIS A 43 -20.38 12.19 7.36
N ALA A 44 -21.61 11.85 6.96
CA ALA A 44 -21.91 10.51 6.49
C ALA A 44 -21.00 10.23 5.29
N ALA A 45 -20.24 9.13 5.36
CA ALA A 45 -19.29 8.79 4.33
C ALA A 45 -19.99 8.72 2.97
N SER A 46 -19.39 9.34 1.94
CA SER A 46 -19.94 9.34 0.60
C SER A 46 -20.16 7.92 0.07
N PRO A 47 -21.24 7.64 -0.66
CA PRO A 47 -21.47 6.33 -1.22
C PRO A 47 -20.38 5.96 -2.25
N VAL A 48 -20.06 4.66 -2.34
CA VAL A 48 -19.24 4.13 -3.41
C VAL A 48 -20.06 4.04 -4.68
N THR A 49 -19.48 4.43 -5.81
CA THR A 49 -20.07 4.40 -7.14
C THR A 49 -19.18 3.60 -8.08
N LEU A 50 -19.79 2.86 -9.00
CA LEU A 50 -19.12 2.05 -10.01
C LEU A 50 -19.71 2.35 -11.39
N SER A 51 -18.83 2.56 -12.37
CA SER A 51 -19.17 2.56 -13.79
C SER A 51 -18.35 1.48 -14.49
N VAL A 52 -18.99 0.64 -15.31
CA VAL A 52 -18.33 -0.42 -16.09
C VAL A 52 -18.68 -0.25 -17.57
N SER A 53 -17.68 -0.37 -18.43
CA SER A 53 -17.86 -0.39 -19.88
C SER A 53 -16.91 -1.41 -20.50
N GLY A 54 -17.45 -2.52 -20.99
CA GLY A 54 -16.66 -3.68 -21.42
C GLY A 54 -15.78 -4.20 -20.28
N MET A 55 -14.46 -4.24 -20.49
CA MET A 55 -13.47 -4.63 -19.48
C MET A 55 -12.86 -3.45 -18.72
N THR A 56 -13.45 -2.26 -18.81
CA THR A 56 -12.99 -1.07 -18.07
C THR A 56 -13.93 -0.77 -16.91
N ALA A 57 -13.37 -0.26 -15.81
CA ALA A 57 -14.12 0.12 -14.63
C ALA A 57 -13.64 1.45 -14.06
N THR A 58 -14.55 2.23 -13.49
CA THR A 58 -14.24 3.43 -12.69
C THR A 58 -14.96 3.32 -11.36
N ILE A 59 -14.23 3.44 -10.26
CA ILE A 59 -14.76 3.40 -8.90
C ILE A 59 -14.45 4.71 -8.19
N SER A 60 -15.43 5.30 -7.52
CA SER A 60 -15.25 6.49 -6.68
C SER A 60 -15.98 6.32 -5.36
N ASN A 61 -15.34 6.70 -4.24
CA ASN A 61 -15.94 6.67 -2.90
C ASN A 61 -16.04 8.07 -2.26
N GLY A 62 -15.92 9.11 -3.08
CA GLY A 62 -15.90 10.51 -2.63
C GLY A 62 -14.58 10.98 -2.00
N ILE A 63 -13.65 10.06 -1.68
CA ILE A 63 -12.29 10.40 -1.26
C ILE A 63 -11.38 10.41 -2.48
N PHE A 64 -11.35 9.30 -3.23
CA PHE A 64 -10.58 9.16 -4.45
C PHE A 64 -11.42 8.57 -5.58
N THR A 65 -10.91 8.67 -6.80
CA THR A 65 -11.44 7.98 -7.98
C THR A 65 -10.32 7.16 -8.62
N ILE A 66 -10.58 5.88 -8.86
CA ILE A 66 -9.64 4.98 -9.54
C ILE A 66 -10.26 4.45 -10.83
N LYS A 67 -9.44 4.29 -11.89
CA LYS A 67 -9.86 3.74 -13.17
C LYS A 67 -9.02 2.51 -13.54
N PHE A 68 -9.68 1.51 -14.08
CA PHE A 68 -9.09 0.25 -14.53
C PHE A 68 -9.31 0.05 -16.02
N ASN A 69 -8.27 -0.41 -16.71
CA ASN A 69 -8.32 -0.72 -18.14
C ASN A 69 -8.64 -2.20 -18.39
N SER A 70 -8.70 -2.60 -19.67
CA SER A 70 -9.02 -3.97 -20.07
C SER A 70 -8.00 -5.03 -19.63
N SER A 71 -6.79 -4.63 -19.24
CA SER A 71 -5.77 -5.53 -18.70
C SER A 71 -5.90 -5.75 -17.19
N GLY A 72 -6.92 -5.16 -16.54
CA GLY A 72 -7.05 -5.19 -15.08
C GLY A 72 -6.07 -4.27 -14.36
N THR A 73 -5.43 -3.36 -15.09
CA THR A 73 -4.50 -2.39 -14.52
C THR A 73 -5.24 -1.15 -14.05
N GLY A 74 -5.10 -0.81 -12.77
CA GLY A 74 -5.51 0.50 -12.24
C GLY A 74 -4.56 1.56 -12.78
N TYR A 75 -4.97 2.36 -13.76
CA TYR A 75 -4.07 3.24 -14.52
C TYR A 75 -4.25 4.74 -14.21
N SER A 76 -5.22 5.09 -13.38
CA SER A 76 -5.47 6.46 -12.92
C SER A 76 -5.98 6.42 -11.49
N LEU A 77 -5.41 7.25 -10.63
CA LEU A 77 -5.82 7.42 -9.24
C LEU A 77 -5.83 8.92 -8.92
N VAL A 78 -7.03 9.49 -8.82
CA VAL A 78 -7.22 10.90 -8.49
C VAL A 78 -7.64 11.05 -7.04
N TRP A 79 -6.82 11.75 -6.25
CA TRP A 79 -7.11 12.12 -4.86
C TRP A 79 -6.89 13.63 -4.68
N GLN A 80 -7.83 14.32 -4.06
CA GLN A 80 -7.80 15.79 -3.90
C GLN A 80 -7.56 16.56 -5.22
N GLY A 81 -8.12 16.05 -6.33
CA GLY A 81 -7.94 16.65 -7.66
C GLY A 81 -6.57 16.42 -8.30
N LYS A 82 -5.64 15.74 -7.62
CA LYS A 82 -4.33 15.37 -8.15
C LYS A 82 -4.35 13.94 -8.66
N GLU A 83 -3.94 13.75 -9.91
CA GLU A 83 -3.60 12.42 -10.46
C GLU A 83 -2.26 11.96 -9.87
N LEU A 84 -2.26 10.77 -9.25
CA LEU A 84 -1.14 10.20 -8.52
C LEU A 84 -0.41 9.09 -9.29
N ILE A 85 -1.08 8.40 -10.22
CA ILE A 85 -0.41 7.42 -11.08
C ILE A 85 0.27 8.15 -12.24
N GLY A 86 -0.42 9.10 -12.86
CA GLY A 86 0.15 9.96 -13.89
C GLY A 86 0.71 9.15 -15.06
N PRO A 87 2.00 9.33 -15.44
CA PRO A 87 2.62 8.58 -16.53
C PRO A 87 3.05 7.15 -16.12
N ALA A 88 2.97 6.80 -14.83
CA ALA A 88 3.41 5.50 -14.35
C ALA A 88 2.49 4.37 -14.83
N LYS A 89 3.00 3.14 -14.78
CA LYS A 89 2.27 1.96 -15.27
C LYS A 89 0.97 1.66 -14.51
N GLY A 90 0.86 2.10 -13.26
CA GLY A 90 -0.31 1.83 -12.42
C GLY A 90 -0.25 0.51 -11.66
N PHE A 91 -1.42 -0.02 -11.30
CA PHE A 91 -1.61 -1.09 -10.33
C PHE A 91 -1.92 -2.40 -11.04
N TYR A 92 -1.08 -3.43 -10.91
CA TYR A 92 -1.23 -4.68 -11.67
C TYR A 92 -0.51 -5.87 -11.01
N SER A 93 -0.86 -7.08 -11.43
CA SER A 93 -0.15 -8.31 -11.03
C SER A 93 0.74 -8.86 -12.14
N SER A 94 1.85 -9.50 -11.76
CA SER A 94 2.77 -10.16 -12.70
C SER A 94 3.52 -11.32 -12.08
N ILE A 95 4.09 -12.18 -12.93
CA ILE A 95 4.99 -13.26 -12.53
C ILE A 95 6.36 -13.12 -13.21
N ASN A 96 7.39 -13.71 -12.59
CA ASN A 96 8.75 -13.87 -13.12
C ASN A 96 9.31 -12.59 -13.76
N GLY A 97 9.27 -11.46 -13.04
CA GLY A 97 9.88 -10.19 -13.44
C GLY A 97 9.19 -9.42 -14.56
N GLY A 98 8.35 -10.05 -15.40
CA GLY A 98 7.88 -9.41 -16.64
C GLY A 98 6.57 -9.90 -17.24
N THR A 99 6.07 -11.09 -16.91
CA THR A 99 4.81 -11.57 -17.50
C THR A 99 3.63 -10.98 -16.74
N GLY A 100 2.93 -10.04 -17.38
CA GLY A 100 1.76 -9.38 -16.80
C GLY A 100 0.53 -10.29 -16.76
N PHE A 101 -0.31 -10.10 -15.75
CA PHE A 101 -1.65 -10.68 -15.71
C PHE A 101 -2.47 -10.22 -16.92
N SER A 102 -3.16 -11.14 -17.57
CA SER A 102 -3.92 -10.89 -18.79
C SER A 102 -5.34 -11.45 -18.64
N PRO A 103 -6.29 -10.66 -18.10
CA PRO A 103 -7.66 -11.10 -17.93
C PRO A 103 -8.40 -11.23 -19.25
N THR A 104 -9.38 -12.12 -19.27
CA THR A 104 -10.34 -12.30 -20.37
C THR A 104 -11.75 -11.87 -19.95
N GLN A 105 -11.97 -11.62 -18.66
CA GLN A 105 -13.26 -11.25 -18.11
C GLN A 105 -13.11 -10.23 -16.97
N LEU A 106 -14.10 -9.35 -16.87
CA LEU A 106 -14.34 -8.47 -15.73
C LEU A 106 -15.72 -8.82 -15.14
N THR A 107 -15.77 -9.09 -13.84
CA THR A 107 -16.99 -9.42 -13.11
C THR A 107 -17.20 -8.40 -11.98
N VAL A 108 -18.43 -7.93 -11.82
CA VAL A 108 -18.84 -7.15 -10.64
C VAL A 108 -19.33 -8.13 -9.58
N VAL A 109 -18.55 -8.30 -8.51
CA VAL A 109 -18.84 -9.24 -7.42
C VAL A 109 -19.80 -8.60 -6.42
N THR A 110 -19.52 -7.36 -6.03
CA THR A 110 -20.36 -6.56 -5.13
C THR A 110 -20.50 -5.14 -5.68
N ASN A 111 -21.71 -4.59 -5.64
CA ASN A 111 -21.96 -3.18 -5.98
C ASN A 111 -23.06 -2.61 -5.07
N THR A 112 -22.65 -1.96 -4.00
CA THR A 112 -23.52 -1.32 -3.00
C THR A 112 -23.00 0.07 -2.69
N ALA A 113 -23.83 0.91 -2.06
CA ALA A 113 -23.40 2.24 -1.60
C ALA A 113 -22.23 2.19 -0.58
N SER A 114 -22.03 1.07 0.12
CA SER A 114 -20.95 0.92 1.11
C SER A 114 -19.68 0.28 0.55
N MET A 115 -19.78 -0.49 -0.54
CA MET A 115 -18.69 -1.32 -1.05
C MET A 115 -18.90 -1.69 -2.51
N VAL A 116 -17.82 -1.62 -3.28
CA VAL A 116 -17.68 -2.21 -4.61
C VAL A 116 -16.54 -3.22 -4.59
N ASP A 117 -16.75 -4.37 -5.19
CA ASP A 117 -15.74 -5.40 -5.48
C ASP A 117 -15.85 -5.80 -6.95
N ILE A 118 -14.76 -5.64 -7.69
CA ILE A 118 -14.62 -6.10 -9.07
C ILE A 118 -13.50 -7.12 -9.17
N ALA A 119 -13.71 -8.14 -10.00
CA ALA A 119 -12.76 -9.20 -10.27
C ALA A 119 -12.38 -9.23 -11.75
N TYR A 120 -11.09 -9.13 -12.03
CA TYR A 120 -10.53 -9.45 -13.34
C TYR A 120 -10.09 -10.91 -13.34
N ILE A 121 -10.56 -11.69 -14.30
CA ILE A 121 -10.42 -13.15 -14.32
C ILE A 121 -9.56 -13.58 -15.50
N SER A 122 -8.60 -14.48 -15.26
CA SER A 122 -7.82 -15.17 -16.29
C SER A 122 -7.61 -16.64 -15.94
N SER A 123 -6.85 -17.37 -16.76
CA SER A 123 -6.40 -18.73 -16.43
C SER A 123 -5.52 -18.81 -15.19
N TRP A 124 -4.90 -17.71 -14.76
CA TRP A 124 -4.11 -17.66 -13.53
C TRP A 124 -4.99 -17.65 -12.27
N GLY A 125 -6.19 -17.09 -12.36
CA GLY A 125 -7.06 -16.82 -11.22
C GLY A 125 -7.76 -15.46 -11.34
N GLU A 126 -8.17 -14.93 -10.19
CA GLU A 126 -8.99 -13.72 -10.06
C GLU A 126 -8.21 -12.64 -9.32
N LEU A 127 -8.03 -11.47 -9.95
CA LEU A 127 -7.48 -10.27 -9.32
C LEU A 127 -8.64 -9.36 -8.92
N HIS A 128 -8.82 -9.18 -7.61
CA HIS A 128 -9.89 -8.36 -7.06
C HIS A 128 -9.41 -6.97 -6.67
N TYR A 129 -10.31 -6.00 -6.82
CA TYR A 129 -10.17 -4.66 -6.26
C TYR A 129 -11.45 -4.28 -5.50
N VAL A 130 -11.29 -4.01 -4.20
CA VAL A 130 -12.38 -3.63 -3.31
C VAL A 130 -12.21 -2.19 -2.85
N VAL A 131 -13.27 -1.39 -3.00
CA VAL A 131 -13.32 -0.01 -2.51
C VAL A 131 -14.51 0.13 -1.57
N ARG A 132 -14.28 0.77 -0.43
CA ARG A 132 -15.29 0.98 0.62
C ARG A 132 -15.58 2.45 0.83
N SER A 133 -16.82 2.74 1.22
CA SER A 133 -17.23 4.09 1.63
C SER A 133 -16.44 4.52 2.87
N GLY A 134 -15.95 5.77 2.87
CA GLY A 134 -15.22 6.35 4.02
C GLY A 134 -13.81 5.83 4.24
N VAL A 135 -13.29 4.96 3.37
CA VAL A 135 -11.93 4.41 3.46
C VAL A 135 -11.02 5.09 2.44
N SER A 136 -9.94 5.72 2.90
CA SER A 136 -8.89 6.30 2.03
C SER A 136 -7.89 5.23 1.59
N GLY A 137 -8.37 4.23 0.87
CA GLY A 137 -7.58 3.13 0.36
C GLY A 137 -8.42 2.14 -0.44
N LEU A 138 -7.75 1.29 -1.18
CA LEU A 138 -8.34 0.15 -1.87
C LEU A 138 -7.73 -1.14 -1.32
N TYR A 139 -8.50 -2.21 -1.32
CA TYR A 139 -7.99 -3.55 -1.04
C TYR A 139 -7.82 -4.28 -2.36
N SER A 140 -6.77 -5.07 -2.49
CA SER A 140 -6.63 -5.98 -3.62
C SER A 140 -6.07 -7.29 -3.16
N TYR A 141 -6.66 -8.37 -3.66
CA TYR A 141 -6.25 -9.73 -3.38
C TYR A 141 -6.34 -10.56 -4.65
N PHE A 142 -5.69 -11.72 -4.63
CA PHE A 142 -5.68 -12.65 -5.75
C PHE A 142 -6.12 -14.04 -5.30
N LEU A 143 -7.08 -14.64 -5.99
CA LEU A 143 -7.48 -16.03 -5.82
C LEU A 143 -6.88 -16.87 -6.95
N ALA A 144 -5.88 -17.69 -6.62
CA ALA A 144 -5.13 -18.45 -7.62
C ALA A 144 -5.88 -19.68 -8.13
N THR A 145 -5.86 -19.92 -9.44
CA THR A 145 -6.45 -21.11 -10.09
C THR A 145 -5.43 -21.88 -10.92
N GLY A 146 -4.44 -21.21 -11.52
CA GLY A 146 -3.57 -21.84 -12.51
C GLY A 146 -2.28 -21.09 -12.80
N ILE A 147 -1.65 -20.47 -11.80
CA ILE A 147 -0.39 -19.71 -11.98
C ILE A 147 0.78 -20.66 -12.33
N GLY A 148 0.81 -21.85 -11.72
CA GLY A 148 1.89 -22.84 -11.93
C GLY A 148 3.11 -22.59 -11.05
N THR A 149 4.28 -23.01 -11.53
CA THR A 149 5.57 -22.82 -10.85
C THR A 149 6.19 -21.49 -11.24
N VAL A 150 6.46 -20.65 -10.26
CA VAL A 150 6.99 -19.30 -10.48
C VAL A 150 8.16 -19.02 -9.54
N GLY A 151 9.14 -18.28 -10.06
CA GLY A 151 10.17 -17.65 -9.26
C GLY A 151 9.70 -16.35 -8.64
N GLU A 152 8.69 -15.69 -9.22
CA GLU A 152 8.09 -14.51 -8.61
C GLU A 152 6.59 -14.45 -8.90
N PHE A 153 5.81 -14.02 -7.92
CA PHE A 153 4.44 -13.54 -8.09
C PHE A 153 4.26 -12.28 -7.24
N ARG A 154 3.74 -11.22 -7.85
CA ARG A 154 3.72 -9.90 -7.24
C ARG A 154 2.55 -9.07 -7.71
N THR A 155 2.05 -8.21 -6.82
CA THR A 155 1.21 -7.08 -7.17
C THR A 155 2.04 -5.82 -7.02
N LEU A 156 1.99 -4.94 -8.02
CA LEU A 156 2.74 -3.71 -8.07
C LEU A 156 1.80 -2.53 -8.03
N TYR A 157 2.21 -1.48 -7.32
CA TYR A 157 1.55 -0.19 -7.33
C TYR A 157 2.56 0.85 -7.80
N ARG A 158 2.56 1.12 -9.11
CA ARG A 158 3.44 2.12 -9.71
C ARG A 158 2.75 3.46 -9.78
N VAL A 159 3.41 4.48 -9.25
CA VAL A 159 2.89 5.85 -9.15
C VAL A 159 3.92 6.84 -9.68
N ASP A 160 3.47 8.08 -9.92
CA ASP A 160 4.26 9.12 -10.57
C ASP A 160 5.54 9.42 -9.80
N GLY A 161 6.68 8.99 -10.33
CA GLY A 161 8.00 9.20 -9.72
C GLY A 161 8.52 10.64 -9.83
N SER A 162 7.73 11.60 -10.32
CA SER A 162 7.97 13.04 -10.11
C SER A 162 7.31 13.57 -8.83
N ILE A 163 6.26 12.89 -8.34
CA ILE A 163 5.57 13.21 -7.08
C ILE A 163 6.26 12.48 -5.92
N PHE A 164 6.45 11.17 -6.09
CA PHE A 164 6.89 10.27 -5.02
C PHE A 164 8.40 10.02 -5.14
N ARG A 165 9.18 10.78 -4.37
CA ARG A 165 10.65 10.82 -4.46
C ARG A 165 11.36 10.20 -3.27
N THR A 166 10.59 9.61 -2.36
CA THR A 166 11.13 9.04 -1.13
C THR A 166 10.40 7.76 -0.80
N GLY A 167 11.18 6.70 -0.58
CA GLY A 167 10.70 5.40 -0.12
C GLY A 167 10.73 5.27 1.41
N TYR A 168 9.90 4.37 1.91
CA TYR A 168 9.83 3.94 3.31
C TYR A 168 9.59 2.44 3.35
N ASN A 169 10.32 1.70 4.19
CA ASN A 169 10.19 0.23 4.33
C ASN A 169 10.02 -0.26 5.78
N GLY A 170 9.65 0.63 6.70
CA GLY A 170 9.49 0.33 8.13
C GLY A 170 10.78 0.45 8.95
N VAL A 171 11.95 0.22 8.34
CA VAL A 171 13.26 0.37 8.98
C VAL A 171 13.90 1.69 8.58
N GLU A 172 13.96 1.94 7.28
CA GLU A 172 14.40 3.20 6.70
C GLU A 172 13.19 4.07 6.36
N THR A 173 13.22 5.30 6.87
CA THR A 173 12.08 6.22 6.76
C THR A 173 12.19 7.20 5.61
N ALA A 174 13.37 7.31 4.98
CA ALA A 174 13.66 8.31 3.96
C ALA A 174 14.66 7.81 2.91
N ILE A 175 14.28 6.79 2.14
CA ILE A 175 15.08 6.25 1.04
C ILE A 175 14.99 7.21 -0.14
N ALA A 176 16.08 7.91 -0.48
CA ALA A 176 16.07 8.88 -1.55
C ALA A 176 16.04 8.21 -2.93
N PHE A 177 15.11 8.62 -3.78
CA PHE A 177 14.96 8.07 -5.13
C PHE A 177 15.65 8.97 -6.17
N PRO A 178 16.60 8.44 -6.98
CA PRO A 178 17.18 9.20 -8.08
C PRO A 178 16.15 9.44 -9.18
N THR A 179 16.36 10.49 -9.99
CA THR A 179 15.55 10.75 -11.17
C THR A 179 15.86 9.72 -12.25
N LEU A 180 14.91 9.51 -13.17
CA LEU A 180 15.18 8.70 -14.36
C LEU A 180 16.40 9.20 -15.13
N SER A 181 16.54 10.53 -15.28
CA SER A 181 17.71 11.13 -15.95
C SER A 181 19.02 10.82 -15.23
N GLN A 182 19.04 10.81 -13.89
CA GLN A 182 20.23 10.43 -13.14
C GLN A 182 20.57 8.96 -13.37
N ILE A 183 19.58 8.05 -13.31
CA ILE A 183 19.78 6.62 -13.59
C ILE A 183 20.29 6.41 -15.02
N GLN A 184 19.70 7.07 -16.02
CA GLN A 184 20.09 6.94 -17.43
C GLN A 184 21.51 7.47 -17.72
N SER A 185 21.99 8.42 -16.92
CA SER A 185 23.36 8.94 -17.00
C SER A 185 24.38 8.17 -16.15
N ALA A 186 23.92 7.22 -15.32
CA ALA A 186 24.73 6.50 -14.37
C ALA A 186 25.47 5.32 -15.03
N THR A 187 26.52 4.83 -14.36
CA THR A 187 27.15 3.57 -14.73
C THR A 187 26.37 2.42 -14.09
N GLU A 188 25.80 1.53 -14.91
CA GLU A 188 25.18 0.30 -14.40
C GLU A 188 26.27 -0.68 -13.94
N LEU A 189 26.19 -1.12 -12.67
CA LEU A 189 27.16 -2.02 -12.05
C LEU A 189 26.68 -3.47 -12.03
N GLN A 190 25.38 -3.67 -11.86
CA GLN A 190 24.69 -4.97 -11.87
C GLN A 190 23.17 -4.72 -12.00
N ASP A 191 22.36 -5.78 -11.97
CA ASP A 191 20.89 -5.70 -12.06
C ASP A 191 20.33 -4.58 -11.18
N SER A 192 19.82 -3.54 -11.86
CA SER A 192 19.16 -2.39 -11.25
C SER A 192 19.99 -1.73 -10.14
N THR A 193 21.32 -1.68 -10.34
CA THR A 193 22.29 -1.04 -9.44
C THR A 193 23.19 -0.10 -10.24
N TYR A 194 23.21 1.16 -9.83
CA TYR A 194 23.77 2.26 -10.61
C TYR A 194 24.72 3.09 -9.76
N GLN A 195 25.89 3.41 -10.29
CA GLN A 195 26.76 4.46 -9.76
C GLN A 195 26.40 5.80 -10.41
N LEU A 196 25.81 6.68 -9.62
CA LEU A 196 25.42 8.03 -10.03
C LEU A 196 26.67 8.90 -10.30
N SER A 197 26.46 10.05 -10.95
CA SER A 197 27.55 10.96 -11.34
C SER A 197 28.34 11.56 -10.16
N ASP A 198 27.74 11.62 -8.97
CA ASP A 198 28.39 12.04 -7.73
C ASP A 198 29.12 10.89 -7.00
N GLY A 199 29.11 9.69 -7.57
CA GLY A 199 29.72 8.48 -7.02
C GLY A 199 28.82 7.67 -6.09
N THR A 200 27.62 8.15 -5.75
CA THR A 200 26.64 7.44 -4.93
C THR A 200 26.18 6.17 -5.64
N ILE A 201 26.02 5.07 -4.89
CA ILE A 201 25.40 3.85 -5.40
C ILE A 201 23.91 3.89 -5.06
N TYR A 202 23.08 3.71 -6.08
CA TYR A 202 21.66 3.44 -5.93
C TYR A 202 21.37 2.01 -6.37
N THR A 203 20.64 1.25 -5.57
CA THR A 203 20.15 -0.07 -5.99
C THR A 203 18.70 -0.31 -5.55
N LYS A 204 17.94 -1.04 -6.37
CA LYS A 204 16.59 -1.47 -5.96
C LYS A 204 16.60 -2.31 -4.68
N TYR A 205 17.74 -2.91 -4.33
CA TYR A 205 17.91 -3.73 -3.12
C TYR A 205 18.06 -2.91 -1.83
N ASP A 206 18.29 -1.58 -1.90
CA ASP A 206 18.47 -0.74 -0.72
C ASP A 206 17.22 -0.71 0.17
N ALA A 207 16.03 -0.87 -0.43
CA ALA A 207 14.78 -0.94 0.29
C ALA A 207 14.37 -2.36 0.72
N ALA A 208 15.20 -3.39 0.45
CA ALA A 208 14.85 -4.75 0.86
C ALA A 208 14.77 -4.87 2.38
N THR A 209 13.82 -5.66 2.88
CA THR A 209 13.58 -5.81 4.32
C THR A 209 13.16 -7.23 4.68
N TYR A 210 13.25 -7.60 5.96
CA TYR A 210 12.71 -8.87 6.44
C TYR A 210 11.19 -8.80 6.53
N LEU A 211 10.48 -9.47 5.62
CA LEU A 211 9.04 -9.33 5.48
C LEU A 211 8.30 -9.66 6.79
N MET A 212 8.58 -10.83 7.37
CA MET A 212 7.82 -11.30 8.54
C MET A 212 8.07 -10.51 9.84
N SER A 213 9.23 -9.87 9.98
CA SER A 213 9.63 -9.22 11.24
C SER A 213 9.70 -7.70 11.17
N GLN A 214 9.73 -7.11 9.97
CA GLN A 214 9.94 -5.67 9.77
C GLN A 214 8.90 -5.02 8.86
N ASP A 215 8.26 -5.75 7.94
CA ASP A 215 7.29 -5.17 6.99
C ASP A 215 5.87 -5.14 7.57
N LEU A 216 5.56 -4.10 8.36
CA LEU A 216 4.17 -3.81 8.78
C LEU A 216 3.46 -2.84 7.81
N LEU A 217 4.26 -2.03 7.14
CA LEU A 217 3.85 -0.91 6.30
C LEU A 217 5.07 -0.50 5.47
N HIS A 218 4.90 -0.38 4.17
CA HIS A 218 5.90 0.25 3.30
C HIS A 218 5.22 1.08 2.22
N GLY A 219 5.96 2.00 1.61
CA GLY A 219 5.36 2.91 0.65
C GLY A 219 6.28 3.99 0.16
N VAL A 220 5.72 4.87 -0.66
CA VAL A 220 6.42 6.03 -1.21
C VAL A 220 5.66 7.30 -0.88
N TYR A 221 6.39 8.39 -0.68
CA TYR A 221 5.81 9.69 -0.35
C TYR A 221 6.58 10.85 -1.00
N GLY A 222 5.93 12.01 -1.06
CA GLY A 222 6.48 13.24 -1.61
C GLY A 222 5.39 14.24 -1.98
N ASN A 223 5.73 15.53 -2.00
CA ASN A 223 4.83 16.63 -2.38
C ASN A 223 3.46 16.62 -1.66
N SER A 224 3.46 16.26 -0.36
CA SER A 224 2.27 16.12 0.49
C SER A 224 1.35 14.91 0.20
N TYR A 225 1.80 13.97 -0.64
CA TYR A 225 1.10 12.72 -0.93
C TYR A 225 1.89 11.51 -0.43
N GLY A 226 1.19 10.42 -0.12
CA GLY A 226 1.79 9.14 0.20
C GLY A 226 0.93 7.99 -0.32
N VAL A 227 1.59 6.94 -0.81
CA VAL A 227 0.96 5.68 -1.22
C VAL A 227 1.62 4.57 -0.44
N TRP A 228 0.81 3.83 0.32
CA TRP A 228 1.26 2.88 1.32
C TRP A 228 0.61 1.52 1.06
N LEU A 229 1.39 0.46 1.20
CA LEU A 229 0.94 -0.91 1.24
C LEU A 229 0.92 -1.39 2.69
N ILE A 230 -0.23 -1.93 3.10
CA ILE A 230 -0.39 -2.65 4.36
C ILE A 230 -0.64 -4.11 4.00
N SER A 231 0.29 -4.98 4.38
CA SER A 231 0.15 -6.42 4.22
C SER A 231 -0.47 -7.00 5.49
N PRO A 232 -1.69 -7.58 5.45
CA PRO A 232 -2.34 -8.12 6.65
C PRO A 232 -1.68 -9.43 7.14
N SER A 233 -0.94 -10.11 6.27
CA SER A 233 -0.28 -11.39 6.56
C SER A 233 0.92 -11.57 5.63
N HIS A 234 1.90 -12.35 6.09
CA HIS A 234 3.04 -12.81 5.29
C HIS A 234 3.07 -14.34 5.16
N GLU A 235 2.02 -15.04 5.58
CA GLU A 235 1.98 -16.52 5.59
C GLU A 235 2.06 -17.12 4.18
N TYR A 236 1.73 -16.34 3.15
CA TYR A 236 1.80 -16.78 1.77
C TYR A 236 3.22 -16.71 1.19
N ASN A 237 4.14 -15.98 1.81
CA ASN A 237 5.51 -15.81 1.35
C ASN A 237 6.32 -17.11 1.48
N ASN A 238 7.08 -17.46 0.44
CA ASN A 238 8.06 -18.54 0.50
C ASN A 238 9.36 -18.05 1.17
N GLY A 239 10.13 -18.97 1.77
CA GLY A 239 11.42 -18.66 2.39
C GLY A 239 11.45 -18.61 3.92
N GLY A 240 10.29 -18.72 4.57
CA GLY A 240 10.19 -18.81 6.02
C GLY A 240 10.42 -17.48 6.75
N PRO A 241 10.67 -17.51 8.07
CA PRO A 241 10.66 -16.31 8.93
C PRO A 241 11.76 -15.29 8.66
N LEU A 242 12.81 -15.69 7.93
CA LEU A 242 13.93 -14.82 7.55
C LEU A 242 13.83 -14.34 6.09
N LYS A 243 12.66 -14.51 5.45
CA LYS A 243 12.45 -14.05 4.07
C LYS A 243 12.70 -12.55 3.97
N GLN A 244 13.67 -12.18 3.14
CA GLN A 244 13.86 -10.81 2.67
C GLN A 244 13.26 -10.64 1.28
N ASP A 245 12.75 -9.45 1.02
CA ASP A 245 12.33 -9.07 -0.32
C ASP A 245 12.31 -7.57 -0.56
N LEU A 246 12.11 -7.20 -1.83
CA LEU A 246 11.97 -5.82 -2.28
C LEU A 246 10.64 -5.23 -1.80
N THR A 247 10.67 -3.96 -1.39
CA THR A 247 9.47 -3.21 -0.99
C THR A 247 9.21 -2.03 -1.92
N VAL A 248 10.15 -1.09 -2.02
CA VAL A 248 10.00 0.12 -2.83
C VAL A 248 11.25 0.42 -3.65
N HIS A 249 11.11 0.98 -4.84
CA HIS A 249 12.24 1.45 -5.65
C HIS A 249 11.77 2.39 -6.76
N VAL A 250 12.70 2.94 -7.52
CA VAL A 250 12.46 3.59 -8.81
C VAL A 250 12.67 2.58 -9.93
N ASP A 251 11.68 2.43 -10.82
CA ASP A 251 11.86 1.68 -12.07
C ASP A 251 12.87 2.40 -12.96
N SER A 252 13.96 1.72 -13.33
CA SER A 252 15.07 2.32 -14.06
C SER A 252 14.76 2.66 -15.52
N SER A 253 13.67 2.13 -16.08
CA SER A 253 13.27 2.39 -17.47
C SER A 253 12.26 3.52 -17.57
N THR A 254 11.35 3.64 -16.61
CA THR A 254 10.24 4.61 -16.67
C THR A 254 10.33 5.72 -15.64
N GLY A 255 11.14 5.55 -14.59
CA GLY A 255 11.22 6.48 -13.48
C GLY A 255 10.04 6.39 -12.52
N ASP A 256 9.18 5.37 -12.64
CA ASP A 256 8.04 5.17 -11.75
C ASP A 256 8.54 4.97 -10.31
N ALA A 257 7.85 5.55 -9.35
CA ALA A 257 7.99 5.11 -7.96
C ALA A 257 7.17 3.83 -7.79
N VAL A 258 7.84 2.75 -7.41
CA VAL A 258 7.25 1.41 -7.33
C VAL A 258 7.07 1.05 -5.86
N VAL A 259 5.86 0.62 -5.50
CA VAL A 259 5.54 -0.10 -4.28
C VAL A 259 5.24 -1.55 -4.66
N LEU A 260 5.94 -2.52 -4.06
CA LEU A 260 5.87 -3.94 -4.39
C LEU A 260 5.21 -4.72 -3.26
N ASN A 261 4.13 -5.42 -3.58
CA ASN A 261 3.71 -6.58 -2.81
C ASN A 261 4.35 -7.84 -3.40
N MET A 262 5.49 -8.25 -2.85
CA MET A 262 6.14 -9.50 -3.23
C MET A 262 5.41 -10.67 -2.56
N LEU A 263 4.49 -11.31 -3.29
CA LEU A 263 3.67 -12.42 -2.77
C LEU A 263 4.48 -13.73 -2.73
N ILE A 264 5.25 -13.99 -3.79
CA ILE A 264 6.20 -15.09 -3.95
C ILE A 264 7.46 -14.55 -4.63
N SER A 265 8.63 -15.05 -4.26
CA SER A 265 9.89 -14.58 -4.85
C SER A 265 11.05 -15.53 -4.62
N ALA A 266 11.99 -15.58 -5.56
CA ALA A 266 13.25 -16.30 -5.48
C ALA A 266 14.41 -15.41 -4.95
N HIS A 267 14.13 -14.14 -4.63
CA HIS A 267 15.13 -13.22 -4.09
C HIS A 267 15.76 -13.76 -2.80
N PHE A 268 17.06 -13.50 -2.64
CA PHE A 268 17.85 -13.90 -1.48
C PHE A 268 17.92 -15.42 -1.27
N GLY A 269 17.96 -16.17 -2.37
CA GLY A 269 18.24 -17.61 -2.36
C GLY A 269 17.03 -18.50 -2.07
N THR A 270 15.82 -17.97 -2.14
CA THR A 270 14.60 -18.77 -2.01
C THR A 270 14.28 -19.53 -3.31
N PRO A 271 13.78 -20.76 -3.23
CA PRO A 271 13.44 -21.52 -4.43
C PRO A 271 12.15 -21.00 -5.07
N GLN A 272 11.98 -21.31 -6.36
CA GLN A 272 10.68 -21.21 -7.03
C GLN A 272 9.66 -22.11 -6.33
N VAL A 273 8.38 -21.76 -6.42
CA VAL A 273 7.30 -22.56 -5.83
C VAL A 273 6.16 -22.77 -6.82
N THR A 274 5.53 -23.93 -6.74
CA THR A 274 4.25 -24.18 -7.40
C THR A 274 3.15 -23.57 -6.54
N ILE A 275 2.39 -22.63 -7.10
CA ILE A 275 1.27 -22.00 -6.40
C ILE A 275 0.08 -22.97 -6.43
N PRO A 276 -0.47 -23.36 -5.26
CA PRO A 276 -1.66 -24.21 -5.20
C PRO A 276 -2.90 -23.50 -5.74
N ASN A 277 -3.77 -24.25 -6.41
CA ASN A 277 -5.10 -23.80 -6.78
C ASN A 277 -5.93 -23.52 -5.51
N GLY A 278 -6.73 -22.46 -5.53
CA GLY A 278 -7.50 -21.96 -4.39
C GLY A 278 -6.69 -21.15 -3.38
N LYS A 279 -5.38 -20.95 -3.58
CA LYS A 279 -4.59 -20.11 -2.66
C LYS A 279 -4.97 -18.63 -2.82
N LEU A 280 -5.27 -17.99 -1.70
CA LEU A 280 -5.54 -16.56 -1.62
C LEU A 280 -4.26 -15.80 -1.24
N PHE A 281 -4.06 -14.64 -1.86
CA PHE A 281 -2.96 -13.72 -1.60
C PHE A 281 -3.50 -12.30 -1.42
N GLY A 282 -3.00 -11.57 -0.41
CA GLY A 282 -3.41 -10.19 -0.12
C GLY A 282 -4.55 -10.08 0.88
#